data_AF-A0A945EW98-F1
#
_entry.id   AF-A0A945EW98-F1
#
_cell.length_a   1.000
_cell.length_b   1.000
_cell.length_c   1.000
_cell.angle_alpha   90.00
_cell.angle_beta   90.00
_cell.angle_gamma   90.00
#
_symmetry.space_group_name_H-M   'P 1'
#
loop_
_entity.id
_entity.type
_entity.pdbx_description
1 polymer ?
#
loop_
_entity_poly.entity_id
_entity_poly.type
_entity_poly.pdbx_seq_one_letter_code
_entity_poly.pdbx_strand_id
1 'polypeptide(L)'
;MSNRAQGTRNLFVLGQIYGSENKKDSASFFFNKIINFDKAPYKYKIHAHIELSKNAVDDSTATVRVEKMLELIKDRENRPYLAELYYHVGFLSEQKGQVNLATDYYQKSLRVKSGSIKQKTFSYERLADINFKNSQYKIANSYYDTILKISTDTLNLRFRRIKRKHKNFASLIGFENIVTKNDSIIKMASLSKEAQEAYFQKYIDNLKENDEKAAQLKLNQQAFGASFGQSSLQSNSKGKWYFYNSQSLSFGKSEFEKNWGKRKLGDNWRWSSQIELTSKKKNAVSANQKNKRYDLASYLKKIPSDPKVIDALKMNRNEALYELGLIYKEQFKDTKLAIERLERVDSLAPAEELILPINWHLYKIYALLGQELKTTKHKNIILEKYPDTKFAQVIRNPEKPLLEITPTSEIEELYKEIYHLYKDDNFEETVSKINELIPTLQNSKLIPKFELLKAYATGKYKNKEAFKIALDFVVVSHGGTEEGKRAKEILKQLDK
;
A
#
# COMPACT_ATOMS: atom_id res chain seq x y z
N MET A 1 -18.22 -3.95 50.77
CA MET A 1 -18.25 -4.47 49.37
C MET A 1 -17.29 -5.64 49.24
N SER A 2 -17.81 -6.87 49.18
CA SER A 2 -17.08 -8.13 49.43
C SER A 2 -16.13 -8.61 48.32
N ASN A 3 -15.89 -7.82 47.26
CA ASN A 3 -14.79 -8.06 46.34
C ASN A 3 -14.34 -6.72 45.72
N ARG A 4 -13.24 -6.15 46.23
CA ARG A 4 -12.76 -4.81 45.87
C ARG A 4 -12.40 -4.73 44.38
N ALA A 5 -11.80 -5.78 43.83
CA ALA A 5 -11.48 -5.87 42.41
C ALA A 5 -12.74 -5.90 41.54
N GLN A 6 -13.79 -6.59 42.00
CA GLN A 6 -15.08 -6.59 41.31
C GLN A 6 -15.73 -5.20 41.32
N GLY A 7 -15.67 -4.48 42.44
CA GLY A 7 -16.19 -3.10 42.53
C GLY A 7 -15.50 -2.16 41.54
N THR A 8 -14.16 -2.17 41.48
CA THR A 8 -13.39 -1.38 40.52
C THR A 8 -13.70 -1.77 39.07
N ARG A 9 -13.82 -3.08 38.80
CA ARG A 9 -14.21 -3.58 37.47
C ARG A 9 -15.60 -3.09 37.05
N ASN A 10 -16.58 -3.11 37.95
CA ASN A 10 -17.94 -2.64 37.66
C ASN A 10 -17.94 -1.15 37.32
N LEU A 11 -17.21 -0.32 38.08
CA LEU A 11 -17.04 1.11 37.76
C LEU A 11 -16.35 1.32 36.42
N PHE A 12 -15.34 0.50 36.10
CA PHE A 12 -14.61 0.60 34.85
C PHE A 12 -15.52 0.29 33.64
N VAL A 13 -16.30 -0.80 33.73
CA VAL A 13 -17.27 -1.18 32.69
C VAL A 13 -18.34 -0.11 32.54
N LEU A 14 -18.85 0.44 33.65
CA LEU A 14 -19.85 1.50 33.60
C LEU A 14 -19.32 2.76 32.89
N GLY A 15 -18.06 3.15 33.16
CA GLY A 15 -17.39 4.22 32.42
C GLY A 15 -17.28 3.93 30.91
N GLN A 16 -16.96 2.69 30.53
CA GLN A 16 -16.91 2.28 29.12
C GLN A 16 -18.28 2.32 28.44
N ILE A 17 -19.36 1.92 29.13
CA ILE A 17 -20.73 2.00 28.62
C ILE A 17 -21.10 3.46 28.35
N TYR A 18 -20.92 4.36 29.32
CA TYR A 18 -21.17 5.79 29.13
C TYR A 18 -20.35 6.38 27.99
N GLY A 19 -19.08 5.98 27.86
CA GLY A 19 -18.23 6.39 26.73
C GLY A 19 -18.78 5.93 25.39
N SER A 20 -19.30 4.70 25.30
CA SER A 20 -19.92 4.15 24.09
C SER A 20 -21.24 4.84 23.72
N GLU A 21 -21.96 5.37 24.70
CA GLU A 21 -23.16 6.21 24.52
C GLU A 21 -22.81 7.69 24.25
N ASN A 22 -21.52 8.01 24.06
CA ASN A 22 -21.01 9.37 23.86
C ASN A 22 -21.26 10.33 25.05
N LYS A 23 -21.57 9.80 26.24
CA LYS A 23 -21.73 10.55 27.49
C LYS A 23 -20.38 10.74 28.17
N LYS A 24 -19.52 11.57 27.56
CA LYS A 24 -18.10 11.74 27.94
C LYS A 24 -17.88 12.23 29.37
N ASP A 25 -18.75 13.10 29.89
CA ASP A 25 -18.63 13.63 31.25
C ASP A 25 -18.92 12.55 32.30
N SER A 26 -20.02 11.81 32.12
CA SER A 26 -20.36 10.66 32.96
C SER A 26 -19.28 9.59 32.93
N ALA A 27 -18.77 9.26 31.74
CA ALA A 27 -17.66 8.32 31.59
C ALA A 27 -16.41 8.80 32.37
N SER A 28 -16.06 10.07 32.22
CA SER A 28 -14.90 10.68 32.90
C SER A 28 -15.05 10.69 34.42
N PHE A 29 -16.27 10.93 34.94
CA PHE A 29 -16.57 10.83 36.37
C PHE A 29 -16.23 9.44 36.93
N PHE A 30 -16.67 8.35 36.26
CA PHE A 30 -16.38 6.99 36.73
C PHE A 30 -14.90 6.63 36.64
N PHE A 31 -14.20 7.07 35.60
CA PHE A 31 -12.75 6.84 35.49
C PHE A 31 -11.95 7.61 36.55
N ASN A 32 -12.30 8.88 36.83
CA ASN A 32 -11.70 9.65 37.91
C ASN A 32 -11.95 8.99 39.28
N LYS A 33 -13.15 8.44 39.50
CA LYS A 33 -13.47 7.69 40.73
C LYS A 33 -12.56 6.47 40.92
N ILE A 34 -12.15 5.80 39.84
CA ILE A 34 -11.21 4.67 39.90
C ILE A 34 -9.78 5.14 40.21
N ILE A 35 -9.35 6.23 39.55
CA ILE A 35 -8.01 6.80 39.74
C ILE A 35 -7.81 7.25 41.19
N ASN A 36 -8.81 7.94 41.74
CA ASN A 36 -8.78 8.48 43.11
C ASN A 36 -9.09 7.43 44.18
N PHE A 37 -9.42 6.18 43.79
CA PHE A 37 -9.67 5.12 44.75
C PHE A 37 -8.35 4.42 45.09
N ASP A 38 -7.81 4.71 46.28
CA ASP A 38 -6.50 4.18 46.73
C ASP A 38 -6.38 2.67 46.58
N LYS A 39 -7.44 1.95 46.94
CA LYS A 39 -7.51 0.48 46.94
C LYS A 39 -7.81 -0.13 45.54
N ALA A 40 -7.96 0.69 44.48
CA ALA A 40 -8.13 0.18 43.13
C ALA A 40 -6.86 -0.56 42.66
N PRO A 41 -6.99 -1.76 42.07
CA PRO A 41 -5.85 -2.43 41.46
C PRO A 41 -5.17 -1.55 40.40
N TYR A 42 -3.84 -1.50 40.41
CA TYR A 42 -3.05 -0.56 39.58
C TYR A 42 -3.41 -0.60 38.10
N LYS A 43 -3.65 -1.79 37.54
CA LYS A 43 -4.08 -1.96 36.14
C LYS A 43 -5.32 -1.13 35.78
N TYR A 44 -6.29 -1.03 36.69
CA TYR A 44 -7.50 -0.25 36.46
C TYR A 44 -7.26 1.24 36.56
N LYS A 45 -6.31 1.69 37.40
CA LYS A 45 -5.91 3.12 37.44
C LYS A 45 -5.29 3.53 36.11
N ILE A 46 -4.37 2.73 35.57
CA ILE A 46 -3.72 3.00 34.27
C ILE A 46 -4.73 2.95 33.13
N HIS A 47 -5.57 1.92 33.06
CA HIS A 47 -6.60 1.86 32.02
C HIS A 47 -7.66 2.96 32.18
N ALA A 48 -7.95 3.44 33.39
CA ALA A 48 -8.84 4.58 33.59
C ALA A 48 -8.23 5.88 33.02
N HIS A 49 -6.93 6.13 33.21
CA HIS A 49 -6.24 7.25 32.53
C HIS A 49 -6.26 7.11 31.00
N ILE A 50 -6.11 5.88 30.50
CA ILE A 50 -6.21 5.57 29.08
C ILE A 50 -7.63 5.85 28.54
N GLU A 51 -8.67 5.39 29.22
CA GLU A 51 -10.05 5.64 28.79
C GLU A 51 -10.41 7.12 28.90
N LEU A 52 -9.90 7.82 29.93
CA LEU A 52 -9.99 9.28 29.98
C LEU A 52 -9.44 9.88 28.71
N SER A 53 -8.25 9.52 28.21
CA SER A 53 -7.74 10.09 26.94
C SER A 53 -8.74 10.09 25.78
N LYS A 54 -9.58 9.07 25.66
CA LYS A 54 -10.58 8.95 24.58
C LYS A 54 -11.75 9.92 24.73
N ASN A 55 -12.04 10.37 25.95
CA ASN A 55 -13.16 11.25 26.27
C ASN A 55 -12.82 12.74 26.12
N ALA A 56 -11.82 13.11 25.31
CA ALA A 56 -11.37 14.50 25.25
C ALA A 56 -12.44 15.30 24.52
N VAL A 57 -12.78 16.47 25.07
CA VAL A 57 -13.87 17.33 24.57
C VAL A 57 -13.32 18.55 23.85
N ASP A 58 -12.13 19.01 24.23
CA ASP A 58 -11.45 20.17 23.66
C ASP A 58 -9.92 19.99 23.67
N ASP A 59 -9.20 20.96 23.11
CA ASP A 59 -7.73 20.93 23.03
C ASP A 59 -7.05 21.08 24.42
N SER A 60 -7.65 21.86 25.32
CA SER A 60 -7.13 22.07 26.68
C SER A 60 -7.13 20.77 27.47
N THR A 61 -8.27 20.06 27.49
CA THR A 61 -8.42 18.75 28.13
C THR A 61 -7.54 17.69 27.48
N ALA A 62 -7.39 17.72 26.15
CA ALA A 62 -6.46 16.84 25.44
C ALA A 62 -5.00 17.08 25.90
N THR A 63 -4.59 18.34 26.05
CA THR A 63 -3.24 18.72 26.49
C THR A 63 -2.93 18.20 27.89
N VAL A 64 -3.82 18.43 28.86
CA VAL A 64 -3.69 17.91 30.24
C VAL A 64 -3.56 16.39 30.24
N ARG A 65 -4.30 15.70 29.37
CA ARG A 65 -4.25 14.23 29.27
C ARG A 65 -2.98 13.72 28.61
N VAL A 66 -2.45 14.44 27.61
CA VAL A 66 -1.13 14.14 27.04
C VAL A 66 -0.06 14.27 28.11
N GLU A 67 -0.03 15.38 28.85
CA GLU A 67 0.93 15.60 29.95
C GLU A 67 0.84 14.46 30.97
N LYS A 68 -0.39 14.10 31.38
CA LYS A 68 -0.58 13.00 32.31
C LYS A 68 -0.05 11.66 31.77
N MET A 69 -0.25 11.38 30.48
CA MET A 69 0.29 10.16 29.87
C MET A 69 1.81 10.17 29.80
N LEU A 70 2.43 11.31 29.52
CA LEU A 70 3.89 11.45 29.53
C LEU A 70 4.48 11.24 30.92
N GLU A 71 3.80 11.67 31.99
CA GLU A 71 4.17 11.31 33.36
C GLU A 71 4.12 9.80 33.58
N LEU A 72 3.01 9.16 33.21
CA LEU A 72 2.84 7.70 33.37
C LEU A 72 3.88 6.91 32.58
N ILE A 73 4.31 7.40 31.41
CA ILE A 73 5.36 6.78 30.59
C ILE A 73 6.73 6.81 31.29
N LYS A 74 7.01 7.86 32.08
CA LYS A 74 8.30 7.99 32.80
C LYS A 74 8.41 7.03 33.98
N ASP A 75 7.28 6.60 34.54
CA ASP A 75 7.22 5.66 35.65
C ASP A 75 7.64 4.25 35.20
N ARG A 76 8.60 3.66 35.92
CA ARG A 76 9.14 2.33 35.63
C ARG A 76 8.12 1.22 35.87
N GLU A 77 7.19 1.41 36.81
CA GLU A 77 6.13 0.44 37.12
C GLU A 77 5.13 0.30 35.95
N ASN A 78 5.08 1.32 35.07
CA ASN A 78 4.20 1.34 33.90
C ASN A 78 4.78 0.67 32.65
N ARG A 79 5.96 0.05 32.75
CA ARG A 79 6.57 -0.74 31.65
C ARG A 79 5.61 -1.72 30.95
N PRO A 80 4.71 -2.44 31.67
CA PRO A 80 3.73 -3.32 31.02
C PRO A 80 2.71 -2.59 30.14
N TYR A 81 2.43 -1.32 30.41
CA TYR A 81 1.40 -0.52 29.73
C TYR A 81 1.96 0.47 28.69
N LEU A 82 3.29 0.54 28.52
CA LEU A 82 3.93 1.55 27.66
C LEU A 82 3.41 1.56 26.22
N ALA A 83 3.10 0.40 25.64
CA ALA A 83 2.57 0.34 24.28
C ALA A 83 1.21 1.06 24.18
N GLU A 84 0.35 0.89 25.17
CA GLU A 84 -0.95 1.56 25.23
C GLU A 84 -0.79 3.06 25.51
N LEU A 85 0.07 3.42 26.48
CA LEU A 85 0.33 4.82 26.82
C LEU A 85 0.90 5.60 25.62
N TYR A 86 1.92 5.08 24.94
CA TYR A 86 2.46 5.72 23.74
C TYR A 86 1.40 5.85 22.63
N TYR A 87 0.60 4.81 22.40
CA TYR A 87 -0.47 4.88 21.42
C TYR A 87 -1.48 5.99 21.75
N HIS A 88 -1.86 6.13 23.02
CA HIS A 88 -2.84 7.14 23.40
C HIS A 88 -2.30 8.57 23.38
N VAL A 89 -1.00 8.77 23.64
CA VAL A 89 -0.35 10.05 23.34
C VAL A 89 -0.46 10.34 21.84
N GLY A 90 -0.14 9.36 21.00
CA GLY A 90 -0.25 9.52 19.55
C GLY A 90 -1.69 9.81 19.09
N PHE A 91 -2.68 9.15 19.70
CA PHE A 91 -4.11 9.37 19.43
C PHE A 91 -4.54 10.80 19.75
N LEU A 92 -4.20 11.30 20.94
CA LEU A 92 -4.50 12.68 21.32
C LEU A 92 -3.77 13.68 20.41
N SER A 93 -2.48 13.47 20.14
CA SER A 93 -1.72 14.31 19.21
C SER A 93 -2.36 14.35 17.82
N GLU A 94 -2.90 13.23 17.33
CA GLU A 94 -3.60 13.19 16.04
C GLU A 94 -4.91 13.99 16.08
N GLN A 95 -5.69 13.89 17.15
CA GLN A 95 -6.92 14.69 17.34
C GLN A 95 -6.61 16.19 17.36
N LYS A 96 -5.43 16.58 17.85
CA LYS A 96 -4.90 17.95 17.83
C LYS A 96 -4.33 18.39 16.48
N GLY A 97 -4.38 17.55 15.44
CA GLY A 97 -3.77 17.84 14.14
C GLY A 97 -2.25 17.70 14.08
N GLN A 98 -1.60 17.24 15.15
CA GLN A 98 -0.14 17.08 15.24
C GLN A 98 0.30 15.73 14.65
N VAL A 99 0.06 15.54 13.35
CA VAL A 99 0.21 14.23 12.65
C VAL A 99 1.62 13.64 12.74
N ASN A 100 2.67 14.47 12.68
CA ASN A 100 4.05 14.01 12.79
C ASN A 100 4.35 13.44 14.18
N LEU A 101 3.89 14.15 15.23
CA LEU A 101 4.04 13.71 16.61
C LEU A 101 3.24 12.43 16.86
N ALA A 102 2.02 12.37 16.34
CA ALA A 102 1.19 11.17 16.40
C ALA A 102 1.89 9.95 15.79
N THR A 103 2.48 10.14 14.61
CA THR A 103 3.21 9.09 13.88
C THR A 103 4.41 8.58 14.69
N ASP A 104 5.21 9.46 15.29
CA ASP A 104 6.33 9.07 16.15
C ASP A 104 5.87 8.25 17.36
N TYR A 105 4.80 8.68 18.03
CA TYR A 105 4.25 7.97 19.18
C TYR A 105 3.62 6.61 18.83
N TYR A 106 2.95 6.49 17.69
CA TYR A 106 2.49 5.19 17.19
C TYR A 106 3.66 4.26 16.86
N GLN A 107 4.76 4.78 16.31
CA GLN A 107 5.98 3.99 16.10
C GLN A 107 6.65 3.58 17.42
N LYS A 108 6.70 4.48 18.41
CA LYS A 108 7.18 4.15 19.77
C LYS A 108 6.35 3.02 20.39
N SER A 109 5.03 3.08 20.29
CA SER A 109 4.12 2.00 20.71
C SER A 109 4.49 0.65 20.08
N LEU A 110 4.75 0.62 18.76
CA LEU A 110 5.13 -0.59 18.04
C LEU A 110 6.51 -1.17 18.45
N ARG A 111 7.44 -0.31 18.89
CA ARG A 111 8.79 -0.71 19.35
C ARG A 111 8.79 -1.33 20.75
N VAL A 112 7.71 -1.18 21.52
CA VAL A 112 7.59 -1.78 22.86
C VAL A 112 7.49 -3.31 22.74
N LYS A 113 8.50 -4.02 23.26
CA LYS A 113 8.58 -5.49 23.20
C LYS A 113 7.41 -6.20 23.90
N SER A 114 6.96 -5.67 25.04
CA SER A 114 5.82 -6.17 25.82
C SER A 114 4.45 -5.83 25.21
N GLY A 115 4.39 -5.09 24.10
CA GLY A 115 3.14 -4.69 23.49
C GLY A 115 2.34 -5.88 22.95
N SER A 116 1.09 -6.00 23.40
CA SER A 116 0.19 -7.06 22.93
C SER A 116 -0.07 -6.97 21.42
N ILE A 117 -0.36 -8.11 20.79
CA ILE A 117 -0.73 -8.16 19.37
C ILE A 117 -1.91 -7.23 19.10
N LYS A 118 -2.94 -7.27 19.96
CA LYS A 118 -4.10 -6.39 19.87
C LYS A 118 -3.68 -4.92 19.84
N GLN A 119 -2.79 -4.50 20.74
CA GLN A 119 -2.32 -3.12 20.78
C GLN A 119 -1.54 -2.71 19.52
N LYS A 120 -0.68 -3.60 19.02
CA LYS A 120 0.03 -3.38 17.76
C LYS A 120 -0.92 -3.17 16.59
N THR A 121 -2.02 -3.94 16.52
CA THR A 121 -3.02 -3.74 15.44
C THR A 121 -3.63 -2.34 15.47
N PHE A 122 -3.84 -1.72 16.65
CA PHE A 122 -4.35 -0.34 16.72
C PHE A 122 -3.32 0.66 16.21
N SER A 123 -2.06 0.53 16.62
CA SER A 123 -1.00 1.43 16.18
C SER A 123 -0.75 1.34 14.67
N TYR A 124 -0.72 0.12 14.12
CA TYR A 124 -0.64 -0.07 12.66
C TYR A 124 -1.84 0.50 11.92
N GLU A 125 -3.06 0.36 12.44
CA GLU A 125 -4.25 0.91 11.78
C GLU A 125 -4.21 2.43 11.71
N ARG A 126 -3.80 3.12 12.79
CA ARG A 126 -3.65 4.58 12.78
C ARG A 126 -2.57 5.04 11.81
N LEU A 127 -1.43 4.36 11.76
CA LEU A 127 -0.40 4.63 10.76
C LEU A 127 -0.92 4.40 9.34
N ALA A 128 -1.69 3.34 9.11
CA ALA A 128 -2.30 3.06 7.81
C ALA A 128 -3.29 4.16 7.41
N ASP A 129 -4.17 4.59 8.31
CA ASP A 129 -5.15 5.65 8.06
C ASP A 129 -4.48 7.00 7.81
N ILE A 130 -3.43 7.36 8.56
CA ILE A 130 -2.64 8.58 8.33
C ILE A 130 -2.00 8.55 6.93
N ASN A 131 -1.35 7.44 6.57
CA ASN A 131 -0.73 7.30 5.25
C ASN A 131 -1.77 7.30 4.13
N PHE A 132 -2.96 6.71 4.36
CA PHE A 132 -4.06 6.76 3.41
C PHE A 132 -4.51 8.19 3.15
N LYS A 133 -4.72 8.99 4.20
CA LYS A 133 -5.12 10.40 4.08
C LYS A 133 -4.07 11.26 3.36
N ASN A 134 -2.80 10.92 3.51
CA ASN A 134 -1.69 11.61 2.86
C ASN A 134 -1.39 11.07 1.44
N SER A 135 -2.32 10.32 0.84
CA SER A 135 -2.17 9.67 -0.47
C SER A 135 -0.96 8.71 -0.59
N GLN A 136 -0.40 8.27 0.54
CA GLN A 136 0.70 7.29 0.62
C GLN A 136 0.14 5.86 0.63
N TYR A 137 -0.59 5.53 -0.43
CA TYR A 137 -1.37 4.30 -0.55
C TYR A 137 -0.56 3.01 -0.41
N LYS A 138 0.66 2.97 -0.96
CA LYS A 138 1.57 1.81 -0.84
C LYS A 138 1.97 1.54 0.61
N ILE A 139 2.25 2.60 1.37
CA ILE A 139 2.62 2.51 2.79
C ILE A 139 1.39 2.17 3.63
N ALA A 140 0.25 2.79 3.35
CA ALA A 140 -1.01 2.44 4.01
C ALA A 140 -1.34 0.95 3.83
N ASN A 141 -1.19 0.44 2.60
CA ASN A 141 -1.45 -0.96 2.29
C ASN A 141 -0.53 -1.93 3.04
N SER A 142 0.77 -1.62 3.18
CA SER A 142 1.70 -2.49 3.91
C SER A 142 1.38 -2.58 5.40
N TYR A 143 0.89 -1.49 6.01
CA TYR A 143 0.39 -1.53 7.38
C TYR A 143 -0.91 -2.34 7.50
N TYR A 144 -1.85 -2.19 6.57
CA TYR A 144 -3.06 -3.03 6.56
C TYR A 144 -2.73 -4.52 6.38
N ASP A 145 -1.82 -4.87 5.49
CA ASP A 145 -1.33 -6.25 5.31
C ASP A 145 -0.71 -6.80 6.61
N THR A 146 0.12 -6.00 7.27
CA THR A 146 0.72 -6.38 8.55
C THR A 146 -0.33 -6.68 9.61
N ILE A 147 -1.39 -5.87 9.71
CA ILE A 147 -2.50 -6.11 10.64
C ILE A 147 -3.16 -7.46 10.34
N LEU A 148 -3.46 -7.74 9.07
CA LEU A 148 -4.11 -8.99 8.66
C LEU A 148 -3.25 -10.23 8.94
N LYS A 149 -1.92 -10.09 8.86
CA LYS A 149 -0.98 -11.18 9.18
C LYS A 149 -0.88 -11.49 10.67
N ILE A 150 -0.99 -10.48 11.53
CA ILE A 150 -0.81 -10.66 12.99
C ILE A 150 -2.14 -10.83 13.74
N SER A 151 -3.26 -10.45 13.15
CA SER A 151 -4.57 -10.53 13.79
C SER A 151 -5.05 -11.98 13.93
N THR A 152 -5.51 -12.36 15.12
CA THR A 152 -6.07 -13.70 15.38
C THR A 152 -7.59 -13.79 15.22
N ASP A 153 -8.32 -12.69 15.43
CA ASP A 153 -9.79 -12.64 15.33
C ASP A 153 -10.23 -12.16 13.95
N THR A 154 -10.30 -13.05 12.96
CA THR A 154 -10.62 -12.64 11.57
C THR A 154 -12.08 -12.22 11.34
N LEU A 155 -12.99 -12.54 12.29
CA LEU A 155 -14.43 -12.30 12.14
C LEU A 155 -14.87 -10.92 12.66
N ASN A 156 -14.05 -10.29 13.49
CA ASN A 156 -14.27 -8.94 13.97
C ASN A 156 -14.63 -7.97 12.83
N LEU A 157 -15.66 -7.15 13.04
CA LEU A 157 -16.09 -6.16 12.05
C LEU A 157 -14.95 -5.20 11.65
N ARG A 158 -14.08 -4.83 12.60
CA ARG A 158 -12.89 -3.99 12.36
C ARG A 158 -11.95 -4.65 11.34
N PHE A 159 -11.58 -5.91 11.54
CA PHE A 159 -10.68 -6.62 10.62
C PHE A 159 -11.35 -6.92 9.28
N ARG A 160 -12.67 -7.16 9.24
CA ARG A 160 -13.42 -7.25 7.97
C ARG A 160 -13.39 -5.94 7.17
N ARG A 161 -13.41 -4.78 7.82
CA ARG A 161 -13.24 -3.46 7.15
C ARG A 161 -11.81 -3.30 6.62
N ILE A 162 -10.80 -3.64 7.42
CA ILE A 162 -9.38 -3.59 7.01
C ILE A 162 -9.12 -4.52 5.82
N LYS A 163 -9.65 -5.76 5.85
CA LYS A 163 -9.53 -6.72 4.75
C LYS A 163 -10.12 -6.18 3.44
N ARG A 164 -11.26 -5.49 3.51
CA ARG A 164 -11.86 -4.83 2.34
C ARG A 164 -10.98 -3.69 1.83
N LYS A 165 -10.52 -2.79 2.72
CA LYS A 165 -9.56 -1.73 2.36
C LYS A 165 -8.31 -2.31 1.67
N HIS A 166 -7.69 -3.34 2.25
CA HIS A 166 -6.51 -4.01 1.70
C HIS A 166 -6.78 -4.64 0.32
N LYS A 167 -7.91 -5.35 0.14
CA LYS A 167 -8.28 -5.92 -1.16
C LYS A 167 -8.44 -4.84 -2.24
N ASN A 168 -9.01 -3.70 -1.88
CA ASN A 168 -9.18 -2.57 -2.77
C ASN A 168 -7.81 -2.02 -3.28
N PHE A 169 -6.72 -2.19 -2.54
CA PHE A 169 -5.39 -1.80 -3.00
C PHE A 169 -4.76 -2.73 -4.03
N ALA A 170 -5.25 -3.97 -4.20
CA ALA A 170 -4.55 -4.97 -5.01
C ALA A 170 -4.28 -4.50 -6.44
N SER A 171 -5.31 -3.98 -7.12
CA SER A 171 -5.18 -3.44 -8.48
C SER A 171 -4.27 -2.21 -8.53
N LEU A 172 -4.43 -1.27 -7.58
CA LEU A 172 -3.59 -0.08 -7.49
C LEU A 172 -2.11 -0.44 -7.37
N ILE A 173 -1.77 -1.32 -6.42
CA ILE A 173 -0.39 -1.74 -6.17
C ILE A 173 0.17 -2.53 -7.36
N GLY A 174 -0.66 -3.36 -8.01
CA GLY A 174 -0.30 -4.06 -9.24
C GLY A 174 0.19 -3.09 -10.31
N PHE A 175 -0.61 -2.07 -10.65
CA PHE A 175 -0.25 -1.09 -11.67
C PHE A 175 0.89 -0.16 -11.24
N GLU A 176 0.95 0.29 -9.99
CA GLU A 176 2.09 1.07 -9.47
C GLU A 176 3.41 0.29 -9.61
N ASN A 177 3.39 -1.03 -9.36
CA ASN A 177 4.57 -1.87 -9.54
C ASN A 177 4.94 -2.03 -11.03
N ILE A 178 3.97 -2.11 -11.94
CA ILE A 178 4.23 -2.14 -13.39
C ILE A 178 4.89 -0.84 -13.83
N VAL A 179 4.33 0.32 -13.45
CA VAL A 179 4.87 1.64 -13.81
C VAL A 179 6.29 1.79 -13.28
N THR A 180 6.50 1.56 -11.98
CA THR A 180 7.82 1.72 -11.34
C THR A 180 8.88 0.77 -11.94
N LYS A 181 8.52 -0.48 -12.20
CA LYS A 181 9.41 -1.46 -12.83
C LYS A 181 9.74 -1.06 -14.26
N ASN A 182 8.74 -0.78 -15.09
CA ASN A 182 8.96 -0.48 -16.50
C ASN A 182 9.70 0.85 -16.68
N ASP A 183 9.40 1.88 -15.87
CA ASP A 183 10.15 3.12 -15.86
C ASP A 183 11.63 2.90 -15.56
N SER A 184 11.93 2.07 -14.56
CA SER A 184 13.30 1.74 -14.20
C SER A 184 14.02 1.02 -15.35
N ILE A 185 13.36 0.05 -15.99
CA ILE A 185 13.95 -0.71 -17.10
C ILE A 185 14.16 0.18 -18.33
N ILE A 186 13.15 0.98 -18.72
CA ILE A 186 13.22 1.89 -19.87
C ILE A 186 14.31 2.93 -19.63
N LYS A 187 14.39 3.51 -18.41
CA LYS A 187 15.45 4.44 -18.04
C LYS A 187 16.82 3.81 -18.18
N MET A 188 17.03 2.59 -17.65
CA MET A 188 18.30 1.89 -17.76
C MET A 188 18.66 1.58 -19.23
N ALA A 189 17.69 1.12 -20.03
CA ALA A 189 17.89 0.84 -21.45
C ALA A 189 18.23 2.11 -22.26
N SER A 190 17.75 3.29 -21.84
CA SER A 190 18.04 4.57 -22.50
C SER A 190 19.41 5.18 -22.17
N LEU A 191 20.11 4.66 -21.15
CA LEU A 191 21.46 5.12 -20.81
C LEU A 191 22.49 4.64 -21.84
N SER A 192 23.59 5.38 -22.00
CA SER A 192 24.76 4.91 -22.76
C SER A 192 25.36 3.67 -22.12
N LYS A 193 26.14 2.88 -22.88
CA LYS A 193 26.78 1.67 -22.36
C LYS A 193 27.70 1.97 -21.18
N GLU A 194 28.47 3.06 -21.25
CA GLU A 194 29.36 3.50 -20.19
C GLU A 194 28.57 3.88 -18.92
N ALA A 195 27.42 4.54 -19.09
CA ALA A 195 26.56 4.90 -17.97
C ALA A 195 25.88 3.68 -17.33
N GLN A 196 25.50 2.67 -18.14
CA GLN A 196 25.00 1.39 -17.65
C GLN A 196 26.07 0.65 -16.83
N GLU A 197 27.30 0.57 -17.35
CA GLU A 197 28.45 -0.03 -16.67
C GLU A 197 28.74 0.66 -15.35
N ALA A 198 28.84 2.00 -15.35
CA ALA A 198 29.08 2.78 -14.14
C ALA A 198 27.99 2.57 -13.07
N TYR A 199 26.72 2.51 -13.48
CA TYR A 199 25.60 2.27 -12.57
C TYR A 199 25.71 0.89 -11.90
N PHE A 200 25.89 -0.17 -12.68
CA PHE A 200 25.98 -1.53 -12.13
C PHE A 200 27.28 -1.78 -11.38
N GLN A 201 28.38 -1.15 -11.78
CA GLN A 201 29.64 -1.21 -11.04
C GLN A 201 29.47 -0.60 -9.64
N LYS A 202 28.89 0.60 -9.56
CA LYS A 202 28.57 1.24 -8.27
C LYS A 202 27.62 0.38 -7.42
N TYR A 203 26.63 -0.25 -8.03
CA TYR A 203 25.74 -1.17 -7.34
C TYR A 203 26.47 -2.40 -6.78
N ILE A 204 27.34 -3.02 -7.57
CA ILE A 204 28.17 -4.17 -7.17
C ILE A 204 29.11 -3.80 -6.03
N ASP A 205 29.73 -2.62 -6.08
CA ASP A 205 30.66 -2.17 -5.05
C ASP A 205 29.91 -1.90 -3.73
N ASN A 206 28.71 -1.31 -3.80
CA ASN A 206 27.85 -1.18 -2.62
C ASN A 206 27.41 -2.55 -2.05
N LEU A 207 27.10 -3.52 -2.91
CA LEU A 207 26.81 -4.89 -2.48
C LEU A 207 27.99 -5.52 -1.73
N LYS A 208 29.20 -5.41 -2.27
CA LYS A 208 30.42 -5.91 -1.63
C LYS A 208 30.64 -5.27 -0.26
N GLU A 209 30.49 -3.95 -0.17
CA GLU A 209 30.64 -3.21 1.09
C GLU A 209 29.61 -3.66 2.14
N ASN A 210 28.35 -3.84 1.75
CA ASN A 210 27.30 -4.31 2.65
C ASN A 210 27.53 -5.76 3.10
N ASP A 211 27.98 -6.63 2.21
CA ASP A 211 28.31 -8.02 2.54
C ASP A 211 29.51 -8.09 3.50
N GLU A 212 30.52 -7.25 3.29
CA GLU A 212 31.69 -7.14 4.17
C GLU A 212 31.27 -6.66 5.57
N LYS A 213 30.46 -5.60 5.65
CA LYS A 213 29.91 -5.11 6.94
C LYS A 213 29.07 -6.18 7.64
N ALA A 214 28.20 -6.88 6.91
CA ALA A 214 27.36 -7.93 7.47
C ALA A 214 28.19 -9.13 7.97
N ALA A 215 29.24 -9.51 7.23
CA ALA A 215 30.19 -10.53 7.67
C ALA A 215 30.95 -10.10 8.93
N GLN A 216 31.39 -8.85 8.99
CA GLN A 216 32.10 -8.31 10.15
C GLN A 216 31.20 -8.22 11.39
N LEU A 217 29.93 -7.82 11.23
CA LEU A 217 28.97 -7.85 12.32
C LEU A 217 28.73 -9.26 12.86
N LYS A 218 28.63 -10.27 11.98
CA LYS A 218 28.53 -11.68 12.39
C LYS A 218 29.77 -12.15 13.13
N LEU A 219 30.97 -11.80 12.65
CA LEU A 219 32.22 -12.11 13.33
C LEU A 219 32.30 -11.45 14.71
N ASN A 220 31.91 -10.18 14.83
CA ASN A 220 31.89 -9.49 16.12
C ASN A 220 30.89 -10.14 17.09
N GLN A 221 29.71 -10.53 16.61
CA GLN A 221 28.72 -11.26 17.44
C GLN A 221 29.26 -12.62 17.90
N GLN A 222 29.97 -13.35 17.04
CA GLN A 222 30.56 -14.65 17.36
C GLN A 222 31.78 -14.53 18.27
N ALA A 223 32.63 -13.52 18.09
CA ALA A 223 33.75 -13.21 18.98
C ALA A 223 33.26 -12.79 20.38
N PHE A 224 32.17 -12.02 20.45
CA PHE A 224 31.54 -11.64 21.73
C PHE A 224 30.87 -12.85 22.42
N GLY A 225 30.31 -13.79 21.67
CA GLY A 225 29.77 -15.06 22.19
C GLY A 225 30.85 -16.04 22.67
N ALA A 226 32.02 -16.05 22.01
CA ALA A 226 33.18 -16.84 22.45
C ALA A 226 33.90 -16.22 23.66
N SER A 227 33.77 -14.90 23.88
CA SER A 227 34.44 -14.21 25.00
C SER A 227 33.85 -14.53 26.39
N PHE A 228 32.72 -15.23 26.48
CA PHE A 228 32.19 -15.75 27.77
C PHE A 228 32.80 -17.10 28.17
N GLY A 229 33.65 -17.68 27.33
CA GLY A 229 34.45 -18.86 27.63
C GLY A 229 35.94 -18.54 27.48
N GLN A 230 36.54 -18.04 28.56
CA GLN A 230 37.98 -18.02 28.81
C GLN A 230 38.79 -16.83 28.25
N SER A 231 39.31 -16.05 29.22
CA SER A 231 40.46 -15.15 29.20
C SER A 231 40.54 -14.01 28.18
N SER A 232 40.58 -12.80 28.74
CA SER A 232 40.93 -11.53 28.08
C SER A 232 42.20 -11.65 27.25
N LEU A 233 42.14 -11.23 25.97
CA LEU A 233 43.34 -11.07 25.16
C LEU A 233 43.40 -9.67 24.55
N GLN A 234 44.51 -9.01 24.88
CA GLN A 234 44.96 -7.72 24.38
C GLN A 234 44.97 -7.68 22.85
N SER A 235 44.49 -6.56 22.32
CA SER A 235 44.59 -6.20 20.92
C SER A 235 46.06 -6.01 20.52
N ASN A 236 46.60 -6.90 19.69
CA ASN A 236 47.74 -6.55 18.85
C ASN A 236 47.79 -7.40 17.57
N SER A 237 47.39 -6.82 16.45
CA SER A 237 48.26 -6.68 15.26
C SER A 237 47.48 -6.17 14.04
N LYS A 238 48.12 -5.24 13.35
CA LYS A 238 47.66 -4.52 12.16
C LYS A 238 47.78 -5.41 10.93
N GLY A 239 46.67 -5.55 10.20
CA GLY A 239 46.64 -6.01 8.82
C GLY A 239 45.23 -5.85 8.25
N LYS A 240 45.03 -4.97 7.26
CA LYS A 240 43.72 -4.69 6.65
C LYS A 240 43.14 -5.85 5.81
N TRP A 241 43.88 -6.95 5.65
CA TRP A 241 43.46 -8.11 4.88
C TRP A 241 43.35 -9.35 5.78
N TYR A 242 42.27 -10.12 5.59
CA TYR A 242 41.80 -11.22 6.45
C TYR A 242 42.90 -12.23 6.88
N PHE A 243 43.87 -12.53 6.01
CA PHE A 243 44.93 -13.52 6.29
C PHE A 243 46.13 -12.96 7.09
N TYR A 244 46.19 -11.66 7.38
CA TYR A 244 47.31 -11.08 8.12
C TYR A 244 47.06 -10.94 9.62
N ASN A 245 45.87 -11.30 10.11
CA ASN A 245 45.61 -11.39 11.54
C ASN A 245 46.02 -12.79 12.04
N SER A 246 47.07 -12.86 12.85
CA SER A 246 47.63 -14.10 13.39
C SER A 246 46.63 -14.91 14.22
N GLN A 247 45.68 -14.24 14.87
CA GLN A 247 44.65 -14.86 15.70
C GLN A 247 43.50 -15.43 14.84
N SER A 248 43.10 -14.71 13.79
CA SER A 248 42.13 -15.24 12.80
C SER A 248 42.71 -16.40 12.00
N LEU A 249 44.01 -16.38 11.68
CA LEU A 249 44.67 -17.43 10.91
C LEU A 249 44.87 -18.70 11.75
N SER A 250 45.28 -18.57 13.01
CA SER A 250 45.38 -19.70 13.94
C SER A 250 44.02 -20.31 14.27
N PHE A 251 42.99 -19.48 14.47
CA PHE A 251 41.61 -19.95 14.70
C PHE A 251 41.01 -20.60 13.45
N GLY A 252 41.14 -19.97 12.28
CA GLY A 252 40.68 -20.52 11.00
C GLY A 252 41.35 -21.84 10.65
N LYS A 253 42.65 -21.98 10.95
CA LYS A 253 43.38 -23.25 10.84
C LYS A 253 42.82 -24.32 11.79
N SER A 254 42.57 -23.96 13.05
CA SER A 254 42.03 -24.89 14.06
C SER A 254 40.63 -25.39 13.71
N GLU A 255 39.71 -24.50 13.31
CA GLU A 255 38.37 -24.89 12.86
C GLU A 255 38.38 -25.66 11.54
N PHE A 256 39.32 -25.35 10.64
CA PHE A 256 39.52 -26.14 9.42
C PHE A 256 40.00 -27.56 9.74
N GLU A 257 41.00 -27.71 10.60
CA GLU A 257 41.50 -29.02 11.04
C GLU A 257 40.44 -29.80 11.82
N LYS A 258 39.59 -29.12 12.60
CA LYS A 258 38.48 -29.75 13.33
C LYS A 258 37.39 -30.27 12.40
N ASN A 259 37.00 -29.49 11.40
CA ASN A 259 35.92 -29.87 10.49
C ASN A 259 36.40 -30.81 9.37
N TRP A 260 37.68 -30.77 9.00
CA TRP A 260 38.20 -31.45 7.80
C TRP A 260 39.47 -32.28 8.02
N GLY A 261 40.12 -32.22 9.17
CA GLY A 261 41.38 -32.88 9.48
C GLY A 261 42.61 -32.18 8.87
N LYS A 262 43.81 -32.76 9.09
CA LYS A 262 45.05 -32.29 8.47
C LYS A 262 45.11 -32.72 7.00
N ARG A 263 44.89 -31.79 6.07
CA ARG A 263 44.87 -32.04 4.62
C ARG A 263 46.11 -31.43 3.95
N LYS A 264 46.67 -32.11 2.93
CA LYS A 264 47.72 -31.53 2.08
C LYS A 264 47.13 -30.49 1.13
N LEU A 265 47.93 -29.47 0.79
CA LEU A 265 47.56 -28.43 -0.16
C LEU A 265 47.36 -29.05 -1.56
N GLY A 266 46.14 -28.95 -2.10
CA GLY A 266 45.79 -29.44 -3.43
C GLY A 266 44.38 -29.01 -3.81
N ASP A 267 44.08 -29.02 -5.11
CA ASP A 267 42.77 -28.62 -5.60
C ASP A 267 41.67 -29.63 -5.23
N ASN A 268 40.45 -29.13 -4.99
CA ASN A 268 39.31 -29.91 -4.51
C ASN A 268 39.54 -30.68 -3.19
N TRP A 269 40.45 -30.19 -2.34
CA TRP A 269 40.80 -30.79 -1.04
C TRP A 269 39.60 -31.13 -0.14
N ARG A 270 38.47 -30.42 -0.31
CA ARG A 270 37.23 -30.63 0.45
C ARG A 270 36.49 -31.93 0.07
N TRP A 271 36.72 -32.43 -1.15
CA TRP A 271 36.10 -33.62 -1.70
C TRP A 271 37.11 -34.76 -1.96
N SER A 272 38.41 -34.48 -1.89
CA SER A 272 39.44 -35.52 -2.00
C SER A 272 39.50 -36.31 -0.69
N SER A 273 38.81 -37.45 -0.66
CA SER A 273 39.04 -38.50 0.34
C SER A 273 40.36 -39.22 0.07
N GLN A 274 41.48 -38.50 -0.03
CA GLN A 274 42.80 -39.09 0.19
C GLN A 274 43.07 -39.07 1.71
N ILE A 275 42.37 -39.95 2.40
CA ILE A 275 43.03 -40.74 3.45
C ILE A 275 44.06 -41.59 2.70
N GLU A 276 45.30 -41.68 3.20
CA GLU A 276 46.34 -42.50 2.59
C GLU A 276 45.85 -43.95 2.43
N LEU A 277 45.41 -44.28 1.22
CA LEU A 277 45.38 -45.64 0.69
C LEU A 277 45.69 -45.55 -0.79
N THR A 278 46.76 -46.25 -1.15
CA THR A 278 47.37 -46.43 -2.45
C THR A 278 46.35 -46.58 -3.60
N SER A 279 46.48 -45.73 -4.64
CA SER A 279 46.54 -46.08 -6.08
C SER A 279 45.80 -45.12 -7.04
N LYS A 280 46.58 -44.75 -8.08
CA LYS A 280 46.27 -44.33 -9.47
C LYS A 280 45.26 -43.20 -9.79
N LYS A 281 45.84 -42.21 -10.47
CA LYS A 281 45.31 -41.07 -11.25
C LYS A 281 44.03 -41.34 -12.05
N LYS A 282 43.12 -40.35 -12.04
CA LYS A 282 42.44 -39.83 -13.25
C LYS A 282 42.04 -38.35 -13.02
N ASN A 283 42.48 -37.48 -13.92
CA ASN A 283 42.23 -36.04 -13.92
C ASN A 283 40.77 -35.74 -14.26
N ALA A 284 40.11 -34.88 -13.50
CA ALA A 284 38.86 -34.21 -13.86
C ALA A 284 39.05 -32.69 -13.75
N VAL A 285 38.87 -32.00 -14.89
CA VAL A 285 38.97 -30.56 -15.06
C VAL A 285 37.82 -29.87 -14.31
N SER A 286 38.14 -28.97 -13.37
CA SER A 286 37.16 -28.18 -12.62
C SER A 286 37.00 -26.79 -13.23
N ALA A 287 35.80 -26.49 -13.75
CA ALA A 287 35.45 -25.16 -14.24
C ALA A 287 34.97 -24.27 -13.07
N ASN A 288 35.73 -23.21 -12.77
CA ASN A 288 35.38 -22.16 -11.81
C ASN A 288 34.03 -21.50 -12.13
N GLN A 289 32.96 -21.77 -11.35
CA GLN A 289 31.72 -20.99 -11.42
C GLN A 289 31.90 -19.64 -10.70
N LYS A 290 32.13 -18.56 -11.47
CA LYS A 290 32.11 -17.18 -10.95
C LYS A 290 30.75 -16.83 -10.33
N ASN A 291 30.75 -16.24 -9.14
CA ASN A 291 29.53 -15.79 -8.47
C ASN A 291 28.88 -14.64 -9.25
N LYS A 292 27.75 -14.93 -9.91
CA LYS A 292 26.99 -13.99 -10.75
C LYS A 292 26.52 -12.73 -10.01
N ARG A 293 26.53 -12.73 -8.66
CA ARG A 293 26.12 -11.59 -7.83
C ARG A 293 27.05 -10.38 -7.98
N TYR A 294 28.35 -10.60 -8.21
CA TYR A 294 29.35 -9.53 -8.35
C TYR A 294 29.88 -9.39 -9.79
N ASP A 295 29.26 -10.10 -10.74
CA ASP A 295 29.67 -10.11 -12.14
C ASP A 295 28.90 -9.04 -12.92
N LEU A 296 29.60 -7.99 -13.35
CA LEU A 296 29.03 -6.87 -14.11
C LEU A 296 28.34 -7.34 -15.40
N ALA A 297 28.98 -8.26 -16.14
CA ALA A 297 28.45 -8.77 -17.40
C ALA A 297 27.09 -9.45 -17.23
N SER A 298 26.86 -10.11 -16.09
CA SER A 298 25.57 -10.74 -15.76
C SER A 298 24.43 -9.73 -15.59
N TYR A 299 24.71 -8.51 -15.12
CA TYR A 299 23.70 -7.46 -15.00
C TYR A 299 23.42 -6.79 -16.34
N LEU A 300 24.46 -6.44 -17.10
CA LEU A 300 24.31 -5.78 -18.40
C LEU A 300 23.51 -6.63 -19.39
N LYS A 301 23.72 -7.96 -19.40
CA LYS A 301 22.96 -8.90 -20.24
C LYS A 301 21.46 -8.93 -19.96
N LYS A 302 21.00 -8.44 -18.80
CA LYS A 302 19.57 -8.39 -18.45
C LYS A 302 18.89 -7.11 -18.92
N ILE A 303 19.65 -6.11 -19.36
CA ILE A 303 19.07 -4.88 -19.90
C ILE A 303 18.51 -5.20 -21.28
N PRO A 304 17.22 -4.96 -21.54
CA PRO A 304 16.65 -5.19 -22.86
C PRO A 304 17.26 -4.21 -23.87
N SER A 305 17.72 -4.73 -25.00
CA SER A 305 18.24 -3.94 -26.12
C SER A 305 17.36 -4.03 -27.37
N ASP A 306 16.43 -4.99 -27.43
CA ASP A 306 15.50 -5.15 -28.54
C ASP A 306 14.44 -4.03 -28.50
N PRO A 307 14.32 -3.20 -29.56
CA PRO A 307 13.29 -2.17 -29.65
C PRO A 307 11.88 -2.69 -29.40
N LYS A 308 11.53 -3.89 -29.87
CA LYS A 308 10.19 -4.48 -29.68
C LYS A 308 9.88 -4.72 -28.21
N VAL A 309 10.86 -5.18 -27.44
CA VAL A 309 10.72 -5.40 -26.00
C VAL A 309 10.58 -4.06 -25.27
N ILE A 310 11.36 -3.07 -25.65
CA ILE A 310 11.30 -1.72 -25.07
C ILE A 310 9.93 -1.08 -25.35
N ASP A 311 9.40 -1.20 -26.57
CA ASP A 311 8.11 -0.64 -26.93
C ASP A 311 6.95 -1.36 -26.24
N ALA A 312 7.02 -2.68 -26.08
CA ALA A 312 6.07 -3.42 -25.24
C ALA A 312 6.10 -2.94 -23.78
N LEU A 313 7.27 -2.65 -23.21
CA LEU A 313 7.39 -2.08 -21.87
C LEU A 313 6.75 -0.68 -21.77
N LYS A 314 6.93 0.17 -22.80
CA LYS A 314 6.29 1.49 -22.87
C LYS A 314 4.77 1.37 -22.97
N MET A 315 4.26 0.49 -23.82
CA MET A 315 2.81 0.22 -23.95
C MET A 315 2.22 -0.22 -22.61
N ASN A 316 2.81 -1.23 -21.97
CA ASN A 316 2.37 -1.73 -20.67
C ASN A 316 2.43 -0.66 -19.58
N ARG A 317 3.44 0.21 -19.59
CA ARG A 317 3.53 1.35 -18.66
C ARG A 317 2.41 2.36 -18.93
N ASN A 318 2.16 2.71 -20.19
CA ASN A 318 1.15 3.68 -20.58
C ASN A 318 -0.26 3.18 -20.20
N GLU A 319 -0.58 1.90 -20.47
CA GLU A 319 -1.82 1.27 -20.03
C GLU A 319 -1.96 1.30 -18.49
N ALA A 320 -0.89 0.92 -17.76
CA ALA A 320 -0.91 0.98 -16.30
C ALA A 320 -1.10 2.40 -15.75
N LEU A 321 -0.52 3.43 -16.38
CA LEU A 321 -0.73 4.82 -15.99
C LEU A 321 -2.18 5.26 -16.21
N TYR A 322 -2.78 4.89 -17.34
CA TYR A 322 -4.19 5.16 -17.61
C TYR A 322 -5.10 4.51 -16.55
N GLU A 323 -4.91 3.21 -16.29
CA GLU A 323 -5.69 2.46 -15.30
C GLU A 323 -5.49 3.03 -13.88
N LEU A 324 -4.27 3.46 -13.51
CA LEU A 324 -4.03 4.18 -12.26
C LEU A 324 -4.81 5.49 -12.19
N GLY A 325 -4.85 6.26 -13.28
CA GLY A 325 -5.65 7.48 -13.37
C GLY A 325 -7.12 7.23 -13.04
N LEU A 326 -7.71 6.17 -13.60
CA LEU A 326 -9.09 5.78 -13.33
C LEU A 326 -9.29 5.32 -11.88
N ILE A 327 -8.40 4.46 -11.38
CA ILE A 327 -8.47 3.96 -10.00
C ILE A 327 -8.39 5.12 -9.01
N TYR A 328 -7.48 6.08 -9.21
CA TYR A 328 -7.38 7.25 -8.34
C TYR A 328 -8.65 8.11 -8.42
N LYS A 329 -9.18 8.35 -9.63
CA LYS A 329 -10.42 9.12 -9.83
C LYS A 329 -11.64 8.47 -9.17
N GLU A 330 -11.88 7.19 -9.41
CA GLU A 330 -13.15 6.55 -9.11
C GLU A 330 -13.15 5.86 -7.75
N GLN A 331 -12.09 5.10 -7.48
CA GLN A 331 -12.02 4.24 -6.30
C GLN A 331 -11.50 4.99 -5.07
N PHE A 332 -10.43 5.78 -5.25
CA PHE A 332 -9.80 6.53 -4.15
C PHE A 332 -10.29 7.97 -4.06
N LYS A 333 -10.95 8.49 -5.11
CA LYS A 333 -11.41 9.88 -5.21
C LYS A 333 -10.28 10.89 -4.99
N ASP A 334 -9.07 10.52 -5.41
CA ASP A 334 -7.87 11.36 -5.35
C ASP A 334 -7.66 12.05 -6.68
N THR A 335 -8.35 13.19 -6.86
CA THR A 335 -8.34 13.94 -8.11
C THR A 335 -6.94 14.39 -8.50
N LYS A 336 -6.09 14.72 -7.52
CA LYS A 336 -4.73 15.20 -7.78
C LYS A 336 -3.88 14.09 -8.41
N LEU A 337 -3.84 12.90 -7.81
CA LEU A 337 -3.09 11.78 -8.37
C LEU A 337 -3.71 11.27 -9.66
N ALA A 338 -5.04 11.30 -9.81
CA ALA A 338 -5.69 10.95 -11.07
C ALA A 338 -5.19 11.83 -12.22
N ILE A 339 -5.18 13.15 -12.02
CA ILE A 339 -4.63 14.11 -13.00
C ILE A 339 -3.17 13.81 -13.29
N GLU A 340 -2.34 13.64 -12.26
CA GLU A 340 -0.91 13.39 -12.43
C GLU A 340 -0.66 12.15 -13.31
N ARG A 341 -1.40 11.06 -13.09
CA ARG A 341 -1.24 9.84 -13.89
C ARG A 341 -1.77 10.02 -15.32
N LEU A 342 -2.92 10.67 -15.49
CA LEU A 342 -3.55 10.90 -16.79
C LEU A 342 -2.76 11.89 -17.67
N GLU A 343 -2.32 13.03 -17.13
CA GLU A 343 -1.44 13.98 -17.85
C GLU A 343 -0.11 13.30 -18.22
N ARG A 344 0.43 12.46 -17.33
CA ARG A 344 1.65 11.72 -17.61
C ARG A 344 1.48 10.79 -18.80
N VAL A 345 0.42 9.98 -18.85
CA VAL A 345 0.20 9.10 -20.01
C VAL A 345 -0.09 9.90 -21.29
N ASP A 346 -0.82 11.02 -21.21
CA ASP A 346 -1.07 11.94 -22.35
C ASP A 346 0.25 12.44 -22.96
N SER A 347 1.26 12.73 -22.12
CA SER A 347 2.59 13.19 -22.55
C SER A 347 3.48 12.11 -23.18
N LEU A 348 3.13 10.82 -23.05
CA LEU A 348 3.98 9.68 -23.41
C LEU A 348 3.58 9.00 -24.72
N ALA A 349 2.93 9.73 -25.62
CA ALA A 349 2.43 9.24 -26.92
C ALA A 349 1.70 7.89 -26.75
N PRO A 350 0.55 7.88 -26.06
CA PRO A 350 -0.19 6.65 -25.82
C PRO A 350 -0.72 6.05 -27.12
N ALA A 351 -1.14 4.78 -27.07
CA ALA A 351 -1.83 4.15 -28.18
C ALA A 351 -3.05 4.97 -28.60
N GLU A 352 -3.38 4.98 -29.89
CA GLU A 352 -4.45 5.81 -30.45
C GLU A 352 -5.80 5.58 -29.76
N GLU A 353 -6.08 4.33 -29.39
CA GLU A 353 -7.27 3.90 -28.66
C GLU A 353 -7.41 4.56 -27.27
N LEU A 354 -6.29 4.96 -26.63
CA LEU A 354 -6.28 5.59 -25.31
C LEU A 354 -6.39 7.11 -25.38
N ILE A 355 -6.13 7.74 -26.54
CA ILE A 355 -6.12 9.20 -26.68
C ILE A 355 -7.50 9.78 -26.31
N LEU A 356 -8.57 9.26 -26.91
CA LEU A 356 -9.94 9.70 -26.63
C LEU A 356 -10.32 9.51 -25.14
N PRO A 357 -10.19 8.30 -24.54
CA PRO A 357 -10.47 8.08 -23.13
C PRO A 357 -9.69 9.00 -22.18
N ILE A 358 -8.38 9.18 -22.39
CA ILE A 358 -7.54 10.05 -21.56
C ILE A 358 -8.07 11.49 -21.60
N ASN A 359 -8.31 12.01 -22.81
CA ASN A 359 -8.78 13.38 -23.00
C ASN A 359 -10.19 13.58 -22.44
N TRP A 360 -11.08 12.60 -22.55
CA TRP A 360 -12.40 12.62 -21.93
C TRP A 360 -12.32 12.76 -20.41
N HIS A 361 -11.50 11.96 -19.75
CA HIS A 361 -11.34 12.04 -18.30
C HIS A 361 -10.71 13.34 -17.84
N LEU A 362 -9.65 13.80 -18.52
CA LEU A 362 -9.02 15.07 -18.21
C LEU A 362 -9.99 16.24 -18.41
N TYR A 363 -10.76 16.25 -19.50
CA TYR A 363 -11.84 17.23 -19.72
C TYR A 363 -12.84 17.25 -18.56
N LYS A 364 -13.38 16.09 -18.17
CA LYS A 364 -14.35 16.00 -17.07
C LYS A 364 -13.75 16.47 -15.74
N ILE A 365 -12.53 16.07 -15.42
CA ILE A 365 -11.86 16.47 -14.18
C ILE A 365 -11.62 17.98 -14.16
N TYR A 366 -11.08 18.57 -15.23
CA TYR A 366 -10.80 20.01 -15.26
C TYR A 366 -12.06 20.88 -15.30
N ALA A 367 -13.12 20.40 -15.96
CA ALA A 367 -14.42 21.07 -15.92
C ALA A 367 -14.96 21.14 -14.48
N LEU A 368 -14.86 20.05 -13.73
CA LEU A 368 -15.26 20.01 -12.32
C LEU A 368 -14.39 20.91 -11.42
N LEU A 369 -13.10 21.08 -11.76
CA LEU A 369 -12.18 21.96 -11.03
C LEU A 369 -12.25 23.43 -11.47
N GLY A 370 -13.06 23.78 -12.47
CA GLY A 370 -13.14 25.14 -13.03
C GLY A 370 -11.88 25.61 -13.76
N GLN A 371 -11.02 24.70 -14.23
CA GLN A 371 -9.80 25.05 -14.95
C GLN A 371 -10.08 25.23 -16.45
N GLU A 372 -10.54 26.41 -16.85
CA GLU A 372 -11.05 26.65 -18.21
C GLU A 372 -10.04 26.34 -19.31
N LEU A 373 -8.79 26.82 -19.21
CA LEU A 373 -7.76 26.61 -20.24
C LEU A 373 -7.45 25.14 -20.49
N LYS A 374 -7.37 24.33 -19.43
CA LYS A 374 -7.13 22.88 -19.57
C LYS A 374 -8.39 22.16 -20.06
N THR A 375 -9.55 22.61 -19.60
CA THR A 375 -10.85 22.08 -20.04
C THR A 375 -11.02 22.29 -21.54
N THR A 376 -10.77 23.49 -22.07
CA THR A 376 -10.88 23.80 -23.50
C THR A 376 -9.87 23.04 -24.32
N LYS A 377 -8.62 22.89 -23.85
CA LYS A 377 -7.60 22.05 -24.50
C LYS A 377 -8.12 20.63 -24.76
N HIS A 378 -8.55 19.92 -23.72
CA HIS A 378 -9.00 18.54 -23.85
C HIS A 378 -10.35 18.43 -24.58
N LYS A 379 -11.24 19.41 -24.40
CA LYS A 379 -12.49 19.53 -25.17
C LYS A 379 -12.23 19.58 -26.67
N ASN A 380 -11.33 20.46 -27.11
CA ASN A 380 -11.04 20.65 -28.54
C ASN A 380 -10.45 19.39 -29.17
N ILE A 381 -9.56 18.68 -28.46
CA ILE A 381 -9.02 17.40 -28.92
C ILE A 381 -10.15 16.40 -29.24
N ILE A 382 -11.16 16.30 -28.35
CA ILE A 382 -12.31 15.40 -28.55
C ILE A 382 -13.17 15.86 -29.73
N LEU A 383 -13.45 17.16 -29.83
CA LEU A 383 -14.32 17.70 -30.88
C LEU A 383 -13.69 17.68 -32.28
N GLU A 384 -12.38 17.86 -32.36
CA GLU A 384 -11.63 17.93 -33.63
C GLU A 384 -11.26 16.53 -34.14
N LYS A 385 -10.73 15.65 -33.26
CA LYS A 385 -10.27 14.32 -33.67
C LYS A 385 -11.34 13.25 -33.60
N TYR A 386 -12.36 13.43 -32.76
CA TYR A 386 -13.40 12.42 -32.51
C TYR A 386 -14.83 12.97 -32.63
N PRO A 387 -15.16 13.75 -33.70
CA PRO A 387 -16.40 14.53 -33.82
C PRO A 387 -17.69 13.69 -33.82
N ASP A 388 -17.62 12.45 -34.26
CA ASP A 388 -18.78 11.56 -34.44
C ASP A 388 -19.03 10.67 -33.21
N THR A 389 -18.18 10.78 -32.19
CA THR A 389 -18.31 9.98 -30.97
C THR A 389 -19.40 10.52 -30.05
N LYS A 390 -19.98 9.62 -29.22
CA LYS A 390 -20.90 10.02 -28.15
C LYS A 390 -20.30 11.08 -27.22
N PHE A 391 -18.98 11.04 -27.01
CA PHE A 391 -18.28 12.04 -26.19
C PHE A 391 -18.35 13.45 -26.80
N ALA A 392 -18.12 13.57 -28.12
CA ALA A 392 -18.26 14.85 -28.81
C ALA A 392 -19.72 15.34 -28.81
N GLN A 393 -20.69 14.45 -28.96
CA GLN A 393 -22.11 14.79 -28.87
C GLN A 393 -22.49 15.34 -27.49
N VAL A 394 -22.02 14.69 -26.41
CA VAL A 394 -22.23 15.16 -25.02
C VAL A 394 -21.62 16.55 -24.79
N ILE A 395 -20.47 16.82 -25.41
CA ILE A 395 -19.81 18.13 -25.31
C ILE A 395 -20.58 19.23 -26.09
N ARG A 396 -21.16 18.88 -27.25
CA ARG A 396 -21.90 19.82 -28.11
C ARG A 396 -23.27 20.18 -27.56
N ASN A 397 -23.94 19.23 -26.89
CA ASN A 397 -25.26 19.41 -26.31
C ASN A 397 -25.21 19.30 -24.77
N PRO A 398 -24.70 20.33 -24.06
CA PRO A 398 -24.76 20.35 -22.60
C PRO A 398 -26.20 20.65 -22.17
N GLU A 399 -27.05 19.63 -22.02
CA GLU A 399 -28.41 19.85 -21.54
C GLU A 399 -28.44 20.29 -20.06
N LYS A 400 -29.03 21.50 -19.88
CA LYS A 400 -29.80 22.09 -18.78
C LYS A 400 -29.28 22.11 -17.32
N PRO A 401 -29.75 23.09 -16.52
CA PRO A 401 -29.26 23.36 -15.17
C PRO A 401 -29.60 22.24 -14.18
N LEU A 402 -28.70 22.14 -13.22
CA LEU A 402 -28.55 21.10 -12.21
C LEU A 402 -29.72 21.12 -11.21
N LEU A 403 -30.28 19.95 -10.89
CA LEU A 403 -31.12 19.75 -9.70
C LEU A 403 -30.31 19.02 -8.62
N GLU A 404 -30.38 19.53 -7.38
CA GLU A 404 -29.69 18.96 -6.23
C GLU A 404 -30.39 17.69 -5.71
N ILE A 405 -29.55 16.68 -5.44
CA ILE A 405 -29.69 15.59 -4.45
C ILE A 405 -31.13 15.08 -4.22
N THR A 406 -31.55 14.09 -5.03
CA THR A 406 -32.57 13.14 -4.58
C THR A 406 -31.98 12.21 -3.51
N PRO A 407 -32.70 11.90 -2.42
CA PRO A 407 -32.23 10.94 -1.43
C PRO A 407 -31.94 9.59 -2.11
N THR A 408 -30.90 8.90 -1.62
CA THR A 408 -30.34 7.68 -2.26
C THR A 408 -31.38 6.57 -2.44
N SER A 409 -32.44 6.58 -1.62
CA SER A 409 -33.59 5.67 -1.70
C SER A 409 -34.42 5.86 -2.98
N GLU A 410 -34.66 7.10 -3.42
CA GLU A 410 -35.46 7.39 -4.61
C GLU A 410 -34.75 6.97 -5.89
N ILE A 411 -33.42 7.16 -5.94
CA ILE A 411 -32.61 6.73 -7.10
C ILE A 411 -32.58 5.20 -7.20
N GLU A 412 -32.58 4.49 -6.07
CA GLU A 412 -32.69 3.02 -6.06
C GLU A 412 -34.06 2.52 -6.53
N GLU A 413 -35.14 3.24 -6.21
CA GLU A 413 -36.49 2.94 -6.70
C GLU A 413 -36.61 3.20 -8.21
N LEU A 414 -36.14 4.35 -8.69
CA LEU A 414 -36.07 4.67 -10.12
C LEU A 414 -35.26 3.62 -10.90
N TYR A 415 -34.14 3.15 -10.32
CA TYR A 415 -33.37 2.06 -10.94
C TYR A 415 -34.20 0.79 -11.06
N LYS A 416 -34.96 0.41 -10.02
CA LYS A 416 -35.83 -0.77 -10.08
C LYS A 416 -36.90 -0.61 -11.14
N GLU A 417 -37.57 0.54 -11.20
CA GLU A 417 -38.62 0.82 -12.19
C GLU A 417 -38.08 0.69 -13.62
N ILE A 418 -36.95 1.35 -13.92
CA ILE A 418 -36.32 1.29 -15.24
C ILE A 418 -35.82 -0.12 -15.55
N TYR A 419 -35.34 -0.86 -14.55
CA TYR A 419 -34.95 -2.26 -14.71
C TYR A 419 -36.13 -3.20 -14.98
N HIS A 420 -37.32 -2.89 -14.45
CA HIS A 420 -38.55 -3.60 -14.79
C HIS A 420 -38.93 -3.39 -16.26
N LEU A 421 -38.86 -2.14 -16.76
CA LEU A 421 -39.06 -1.88 -18.19
C LEU A 421 -38.11 -2.70 -19.08
N TYR A 422 -36.85 -2.81 -18.69
CA TYR A 422 -35.89 -3.65 -19.41
C TYR A 422 -36.28 -5.13 -19.39
N LYS A 423 -36.81 -5.63 -18.26
CA LYS A 423 -37.26 -7.01 -18.12
C LYS A 423 -38.54 -7.32 -18.89
N ASP A 424 -39.39 -6.32 -19.07
CA ASP A 424 -40.64 -6.41 -19.82
C ASP A 424 -40.43 -6.17 -21.33
N ASP A 425 -39.18 -6.26 -21.80
CA ASP A 425 -38.74 -6.06 -23.19
C ASP A 425 -38.99 -4.64 -23.77
N ASN A 426 -39.32 -3.66 -22.93
CA ASN A 426 -39.50 -2.25 -23.32
C ASN A 426 -38.15 -1.53 -23.44
N PHE A 427 -37.31 -1.96 -24.38
CA PHE A 427 -35.92 -1.52 -24.48
C PHE A 427 -35.74 -0.06 -24.91
N GLU A 428 -36.55 0.44 -25.84
CA GLU A 428 -36.46 1.83 -26.31
C GLU A 428 -36.87 2.82 -25.21
N GLU A 429 -37.95 2.52 -24.49
CA GLU A 429 -38.40 3.29 -23.33
C GLU A 429 -37.35 3.25 -22.20
N THR A 430 -36.74 2.09 -21.95
CA THR A 430 -35.62 1.96 -21.01
C THR A 430 -34.49 2.92 -21.36
N VAL A 431 -34.09 2.99 -22.63
CA VAL A 431 -33.04 3.92 -23.08
C VAL A 431 -33.48 5.38 -22.93
N SER A 432 -34.72 5.72 -23.27
CA SER A 432 -35.25 7.08 -23.15
C SER A 432 -35.25 7.55 -21.70
N LYS A 433 -35.85 6.79 -20.78
CA LYS A 433 -35.89 7.13 -19.36
C LYS A 433 -34.49 7.27 -18.76
N ILE A 434 -33.54 6.43 -19.17
CA ILE A 434 -32.14 6.55 -18.70
C ILE A 434 -31.48 7.83 -19.24
N ASN A 435 -31.72 8.19 -20.51
CA ASN A 435 -31.17 9.42 -21.09
C ASN A 435 -31.69 10.67 -20.40
N GLU A 436 -32.97 10.67 -19.99
CA GLU A 436 -33.59 11.77 -19.24
C GLU A 436 -33.09 11.82 -17.79
N LEU A 437 -32.91 10.66 -17.15
CA LEU A 437 -32.54 10.56 -15.75
C LEU A 437 -31.07 10.90 -15.51
N ILE A 438 -30.13 10.36 -16.29
CA ILE A 438 -28.69 10.45 -16.01
C ILE A 438 -28.18 11.90 -15.84
N PRO A 439 -28.55 12.87 -16.70
CA PRO A 439 -28.14 14.26 -16.54
C PRO A 439 -28.56 14.88 -15.20
N THR A 440 -29.63 14.38 -14.58
CA THR A 440 -30.15 14.86 -13.29
C THR A 440 -29.44 14.23 -12.08
N LEU A 441 -28.69 13.14 -12.26
CA LEU A 441 -28.06 12.41 -11.15
C LEU A 441 -26.66 12.95 -10.81
N GLN A 442 -26.44 13.37 -9.55
CA GLN A 442 -25.11 13.74 -9.05
C GLN A 442 -24.42 12.60 -8.32
N ASN A 443 -23.17 12.30 -8.68
CA ASN A 443 -22.22 11.46 -7.92
C ASN A 443 -22.80 10.13 -7.38
N SER A 444 -23.88 9.64 -7.99
CA SER A 444 -24.57 8.45 -7.54
C SER A 444 -23.77 7.22 -7.93
N LYS A 445 -23.63 6.29 -6.98
CA LYS A 445 -23.01 4.98 -7.22
C LYS A 445 -23.77 4.14 -8.22
N LEU A 446 -24.99 4.53 -8.60
CA LEU A 446 -25.85 3.84 -9.56
C LEU A 446 -25.67 4.33 -11.01
N ILE A 447 -25.01 5.47 -11.25
CA ILE A 447 -24.79 5.98 -12.62
C ILE A 447 -24.15 4.91 -13.53
N PRO A 448 -23.07 4.20 -13.11
CA PRO A 448 -22.49 3.13 -13.94
C PRO A 448 -23.47 2.00 -14.25
N LYS A 449 -24.40 1.71 -13.34
CA LYS A 449 -25.43 0.68 -13.54
C LYS A 449 -26.48 1.10 -14.55
N PHE A 450 -26.92 2.36 -14.48
CA PHE A 450 -27.83 2.91 -15.48
C PHE A 450 -27.21 2.90 -16.87
N GLU A 451 -25.96 3.36 -17.01
CA GLU A 451 -25.28 3.35 -18.31
C GLU A 451 -25.07 1.94 -18.86
N LEU A 452 -24.73 0.97 -18.00
CA LEU A 452 -24.63 -0.42 -18.42
C LEU A 452 -25.99 -1.01 -18.82
N LEU A 453 -27.06 -0.71 -18.08
CA LEU A 453 -28.42 -1.14 -18.41
C LEU A 453 -28.88 -0.56 -19.75
N LYS A 454 -28.60 0.71 -19.99
CA LYS A 454 -28.83 1.39 -21.28
C LYS A 454 -28.05 0.73 -22.41
N ALA A 455 -26.80 0.33 -22.18
CA ALA A 455 -26.03 -0.40 -23.18
C ALA A 455 -26.69 -1.76 -23.50
N TYR A 456 -27.12 -2.52 -22.48
CA TYR A 456 -27.86 -3.77 -22.69
C TYR A 456 -29.17 -3.57 -23.44
N ALA A 457 -29.96 -2.56 -23.08
CA ALA A 457 -31.19 -2.20 -23.77
C ALA A 457 -30.89 -1.88 -25.24
N THR A 458 -29.93 -1.02 -25.52
CA THR A 458 -29.49 -0.66 -26.88
C THR A 458 -29.15 -1.89 -27.72
N GLY A 459 -28.44 -2.87 -27.15
CA GLY A 459 -28.06 -4.10 -27.86
C GLY A 459 -29.21 -5.07 -28.13
N LYS A 460 -30.38 -4.89 -27.50
CA LYS A 460 -31.56 -5.74 -27.71
C LYS A 460 -32.45 -5.28 -28.86
N TYR A 461 -32.47 -3.98 -29.17
CA TYR A 461 -33.33 -3.43 -30.24
C TYR A 461 -32.57 -2.71 -31.37
N LYS A 462 -31.26 -2.45 -31.22
CA LYS A 462 -30.41 -1.91 -32.29
C LYS A 462 -29.41 -2.94 -32.80
N ASN A 463 -28.60 -2.55 -33.79
CA ASN A 463 -27.58 -3.40 -34.39
C ASN A 463 -26.36 -3.62 -33.48
N LYS A 464 -25.51 -4.60 -33.84
CA LYS A 464 -24.29 -4.98 -33.11
C LYS A 464 -23.33 -3.79 -32.93
N GLU A 465 -23.22 -2.91 -33.92
CA GLU A 465 -22.36 -1.73 -33.87
C GLU A 465 -22.84 -0.72 -32.82
N ALA A 466 -24.14 -0.41 -32.78
CA ALA A 466 -24.72 0.47 -31.76
C ALA A 466 -24.52 -0.08 -30.34
N PHE A 467 -24.56 -1.41 -30.19
CA PHE A 467 -24.25 -2.06 -28.92
C PHE A 467 -22.78 -1.89 -28.52
N LYS A 468 -21.83 -2.13 -29.44
CA LYS A 468 -20.40 -1.91 -29.19
C LYS A 468 -20.12 -0.47 -28.76
N ILE A 469 -20.65 0.51 -29.50
CA ILE A 469 -20.49 1.94 -29.17
C ILE A 469 -21.09 2.26 -27.79
N ALA A 470 -22.20 1.62 -27.40
CA ALA A 470 -22.77 1.80 -26.07
C ALA A 470 -21.89 1.19 -24.97
N LEU A 471 -21.35 0.00 -25.16
CA LEU A 471 -20.44 -0.62 -24.20
C LEU A 471 -19.11 0.13 -24.08
N ASP A 472 -18.53 0.60 -25.19
CA ASP A 472 -17.31 1.40 -25.19
C ASP A 472 -17.47 2.67 -24.35
N PHE A 473 -18.65 3.32 -24.46
CA PHE A 473 -18.96 4.48 -23.64
C PHE A 473 -18.94 4.16 -22.14
N VAL A 474 -19.44 2.99 -21.73
CA VAL A 474 -19.42 2.53 -20.33
C VAL A 474 -17.98 2.22 -19.88
N VAL A 475 -17.20 1.53 -20.71
CA VAL A 475 -15.80 1.19 -20.39
C VAL A 475 -14.97 2.43 -20.18
N VAL A 476 -15.09 3.41 -21.07
CA VAL A 476 -14.35 4.65 -20.97
C VAL A 476 -14.90 5.46 -19.80
N SER A 477 -16.20 5.71 -19.70
CA SER A 477 -16.73 6.62 -18.67
C SER A 477 -16.63 6.08 -17.23
N HIS A 478 -16.66 4.74 -17.06
CA HIS A 478 -16.78 4.06 -15.78
C HIS A 478 -15.85 2.85 -15.60
N GLY A 479 -14.69 2.82 -16.26
CA GLY A 479 -13.80 1.66 -16.31
C GLY A 479 -13.31 1.12 -14.96
N GLY A 480 -13.25 1.95 -13.92
CA GLY A 480 -12.84 1.54 -12.57
C GLY A 480 -13.96 0.87 -11.75
N THR A 481 -15.19 0.82 -12.27
CA THR A 481 -16.35 0.21 -11.61
C THR A 481 -16.55 -1.25 -12.03
N GLU A 482 -17.36 -2.00 -11.28
CA GLU A 482 -17.69 -3.39 -11.64
C GLU A 482 -18.46 -3.44 -12.97
N GLU A 483 -19.30 -2.43 -13.21
CA GLU A 483 -20.07 -2.26 -14.43
C GLU A 483 -19.17 -1.99 -15.65
N GLY A 484 -18.15 -1.13 -15.50
CA GLY A 484 -17.14 -0.88 -16.54
C GLY A 484 -16.31 -2.12 -16.85
N LYS A 485 -15.87 -2.88 -15.83
CA LYS A 485 -15.18 -4.17 -16.03
C LYS A 485 -16.05 -5.17 -16.79
N ARG A 486 -17.32 -5.28 -16.42
CA ARG A 486 -18.28 -6.16 -17.10
C ARG A 486 -18.51 -5.75 -18.55
N ALA A 487 -18.63 -4.45 -18.84
CA ALA A 487 -18.72 -3.94 -20.21
C ALA A 487 -17.48 -4.32 -21.04
N LYS A 488 -16.28 -4.21 -20.45
CA LYS A 488 -15.00 -4.60 -21.07
C LYS A 488 -14.94 -6.10 -21.38
N GLU A 489 -15.49 -6.94 -20.51
CA GLU A 489 -15.59 -8.39 -20.74
C GLU A 489 -16.53 -8.74 -21.90
N ILE A 490 -17.68 -8.05 -21.98
CA ILE A 490 -18.67 -8.28 -23.05
C ILE A 490 -18.12 -7.85 -24.41
N LEU A 491 -17.46 -6.68 -24.49
CA LEU A 491 -16.81 -6.23 -25.72
C LEU A 491 -15.82 -7.26 -26.26
N LYS A 492 -14.97 -7.80 -25.39
CA LYS A 492 -14.02 -8.88 -25.75
C LYS A 492 -14.70 -10.13 -26.29
N GLN A 493 -15.94 -10.41 -25.90
CA GLN A 493 -16.72 -11.53 -26.45
C GLN A 493 -17.33 -11.21 -27.80
N LEU A 494 -17.69 -9.94 -28.05
CA LEU A 494 -18.28 -9.48 -29.32
C LEU A 494 -17.25 -9.32 -30.45
N ASP A 495 -15.97 -9.22 -30.10
CA ASP A 495 -14.82 -9.15 -31.02
C ASP A 495 -14.22 -10.52 -31.37
N LYS A 496 -14.67 -11.59 -30.70
CA LYS A 496 -14.48 -12.97 -31.14
C LYS A 496 -15.58 -13.35 -32.13
#